data_AF-A0A8C7K822-F1
#
_entry.id   AF-A0A8C7K822-F1
#
_cell.length_a   1.000
_cell.length_b   1.000
_cell.length_c   1.000
_cell.angle_alpha   90.00
_cell.angle_beta   90.00
_cell.angle_gamma   90.00
#
_symmetry.space_group_name_H-M   'P 1'
#
loop_
_entity.id
_entity.type
_entity.pdbx_description
1 polymer ?
#
loop_
_entity_poly.entity_id
_entity_poly.type
_entity_poly.pdbx_seq_one_letter_code
_entity_poly.pdbx_strand_id
1 'polypeptide(L)'
;MADKLLSKARKTFIDSVTKPVIKQLLDDLLEDKVLNDEETESVTEENSTRAEQARCLIDMVRKKGSKASDKMIARVQERDPGLYDKMGLAPTPSSPQLSQQEEQPVSSVLTPSTNDFKKDILQRKGSEIYPPMDKSGRKRLALLINNVEFDDKNMLRRGAEKDEENMERLLRDLGYDVVKHRNLSGQEMDEAVKAFSKREEHLLSDSVFVVMMSHGELGAIMGVHYKKGDPNLDIFPINNIFTHLNTENCKALINKPKVILIQACRGGKDGSVWVSDAVPGSSLDLGLESDSFRREHKEKDFISLLSCTPG
;
A
#
# COMPACT_ATOMS: atom_id res chain seq x y z
N MET A 1 -16.88 -1.16 7.88
CA MET A 1 -17.90 -0.36 8.59
C MET A 1 -17.60 -0.29 10.08
N ALA A 2 -17.21 -1.39 10.73
CA ALA A 2 -16.81 -1.39 12.15
C ALA A 2 -15.57 -0.57 12.50
N ASP A 3 -14.63 -0.41 11.58
CA ASP A 3 -13.47 0.48 11.71
C ASP A 3 -13.89 1.94 11.99
N LYS A 4 -14.95 2.41 11.30
CA LYS A 4 -15.55 3.73 11.52
C LYS A 4 -16.33 3.80 12.83
N LEU A 5 -16.93 2.69 13.27
CA LEU A 5 -17.65 2.61 14.55
C LEU A 5 -16.69 2.63 15.74
N LEU A 6 -15.62 1.83 15.71
CA LEU A 6 -14.55 1.88 16.71
C LEU A 6 -13.83 3.23 16.72
N SER A 7 -13.69 3.89 15.56
CA SER A 7 -13.15 5.25 15.52
C SER A 7 -14.03 6.26 16.27
N LYS A 8 -15.36 6.13 16.20
CA LYS A 8 -16.30 6.97 16.95
C LYS A 8 -16.32 6.63 18.45
N ALA A 9 -16.24 5.34 18.78
CA ALA A 9 -16.26 4.84 20.15
C ALA A 9 -14.90 4.92 20.86
N ARG A 10 -13.82 5.31 20.14
CA ARG A 10 -12.44 5.35 20.64
C ARG A 10 -12.27 6.12 21.93
N LYS A 11 -12.83 7.32 22.02
CA LYS A 11 -12.72 8.16 23.21
C LYS A 11 -13.38 7.49 24.41
N THR A 12 -14.58 6.97 24.23
CA THR A 12 -15.34 6.27 25.28
C THR A 12 -14.64 5.00 25.74
N PHE A 13 -14.07 4.23 24.82
CA PHE A 13 -13.29 3.03 25.13
C PHE A 13 -12.07 3.39 25.98
N ILE A 14 -11.27 4.37 25.54
CA ILE A 14 -10.08 4.82 26.28
C ILE A 14 -10.46 5.32 27.66
N ASP A 15 -11.58 6.02 27.83
CA ASP A 15 -11.97 6.61 29.11
C ASP A 15 -12.57 5.58 30.08
N SER A 16 -13.19 4.50 29.57
CA SER A 16 -14.03 3.61 30.38
C SER A 16 -13.50 2.17 30.54
N VAL A 17 -12.64 1.67 29.65
CA VAL A 17 -12.17 0.28 29.72
C VAL A 17 -11.28 0.03 30.94
N THR A 18 -11.45 -1.08 31.66
CA THR A 18 -10.65 -1.39 32.85
C THR A 18 -9.38 -2.17 32.48
N LYS A 19 -8.32 -2.09 33.31
CA LYS A 19 -7.07 -2.87 33.07
C LYS A 19 -7.31 -4.38 32.93
N PRO A 20 -8.18 -5.04 33.72
CA PRO A 20 -8.50 -6.45 33.54
C PRO A 20 -9.14 -6.75 32.18
N VAL A 21 -10.08 -5.90 31.73
CA VAL A 21 -10.73 -6.06 30.42
C VAL A 21 -9.72 -5.86 29.29
N ILE A 22 -8.76 -4.93 29.40
CA ILE A 22 -7.67 -4.79 28.41
C ILE A 22 -6.87 -6.09 28.29
N LYS A 23 -6.47 -6.71 29.40
CA LYS A 23 -5.71 -7.98 29.37
C LYS A 23 -6.52 -9.11 28.75
N GLN A 24 -7.78 -9.26 29.13
CA GLN A 24 -8.66 -10.28 28.57
C GLN A 24 -8.89 -10.07 27.07
N LEU A 25 -9.05 -8.82 26.63
CA LEU A 25 -9.18 -8.50 25.21
C LEU A 25 -7.90 -8.79 24.44
N LEU A 26 -6.72 -8.61 25.03
CA LEU A 26 -5.47 -9.00 24.39
C LEU A 26 -5.39 -10.51 24.18
N ASP A 27 -5.72 -11.30 25.20
CA ASP A 27 -5.75 -12.77 25.12
C ASP A 27 -6.76 -13.25 24.06
N ASP A 28 -7.96 -12.66 24.05
CA ASP A 28 -9.02 -12.98 23.08
C ASP A 28 -8.62 -12.62 21.64
N LEU A 29 -7.98 -11.46 21.45
CA LEU A 29 -7.54 -11.00 20.14
C LEU A 29 -6.31 -11.74 19.63
N LEU A 30 -5.49 -12.29 20.53
CA LEU A 30 -4.42 -13.22 20.21
C LEU A 30 -5.00 -14.57 19.74
N GLU A 31 -5.98 -15.12 20.46
CA GLU A 31 -6.69 -16.34 20.08
C GLU A 31 -7.40 -16.19 18.72
N ASP A 32 -8.03 -15.04 18.49
CA ASP A 32 -8.68 -14.70 17.23
C ASP A 32 -7.73 -14.42 16.06
N LYS A 33 -6.40 -14.51 16.29
CA LYS A 33 -5.31 -14.17 15.36
C LYS A 33 -5.41 -12.74 14.82
N VAL A 34 -6.00 -11.84 15.61
CA VAL A 34 -6.03 -10.41 15.33
C VAL A 34 -4.71 -9.77 15.77
N LEU A 35 -4.19 -10.17 16.91
CA LEU A 35 -2.87 -9.76 17.43
C LEU A 35 -1.91 -10.94 17.43
N ASN A 36 -0.61 -10.66 17.38
CA ASN A 36 0.46 -11.63 17.66
C ASN A 36 1.03 -11.43 19.08
N ASP A 37 1.92 -12.33 19.50
CA ASP A 37 2.50 -12.30 20.85
C ASP A 37 3.29 -11.00 21.09
N GLU A 38 4.08 -10.55 20.11
CA GLU A 38 4.89 -9.33 20.18
C GLU A 38 4.03 -8.04 20.28
N GLU A 39 2.91 -7.99 19.55
CA GLU A 39 1.93 -6.90 19.61
C GLU A 39 1.21 -6.86 20.96
N THR A 40 0.92 -8.03 21.52
CA THR A 40 0.29 -8.15 22.84
C THR A 40 1.23 -7.66 23.94
N GLU A 41 2.49 -8.09 23.89
CA GLU A 41 3.55 -7.66 24.79
C GLU A 41 3.80 -6.14 24.68
N SER A 42 3.87 -5.61 23.45
CA SER A 42 4.04 -4.16 23.21
C SER A 42 2.94 -3.31 23.83
N VAL A 43 1.67 -3.77 23.78
CA VAL A 43 0.56 -3.06 24.46
C VAL A 43 0.75 -3.07 25.97
N THR A 44 1.22 -4.18 26.56
CA THR A 44 1.36 -4.29 28.02
C THR A 44 2.62 -3.66 28.60
N GLU A 45 3.75 -3.77 27.92
CA GLU A 45 5.08 -3.42 28.44
C GLU A 45 5.50 -1.99 28.08
N GLU A 46 5.12 -1.49 26.90
CA GLU A 46 5.51 -0.13 26.47
C GLU A 46 4.60 0.97 27.02
N ASN A 47 3.47 0.62 27.65
CA ASN A 47 2.44 1.57 28.08
C ASN A 47 2.21 1.48 29.60
N SER A 48 2.71 2.49 30.34
CA SER A 48 2.66 2.52 31.80
C SER A 48 1.26 2.78 32.38
N THR A 49 0.38 3.46 31.63
CA THR A 49 -0.96 3.84 32.08
C THR A 49 -2.08 3.06 31.39
N ARG A 50 -3.20 2.85 32.09
CA ARG A 50 -4.41 2.20 31.55
C ARG A 50 -4.88 2.85 30.25
N ALA A 51 -4.85 4.18 30.18
CA ALA A 51 -5.34 4.94 29.04
C ALA A 51 -4.41 4.80 27.82
N GLU A 52 -3.10 4.69 28.02
CA GLU A 52 -2.14 4.40 26.96
C GLU A 52 -2.30 2.97 26.44
N GLN A 53 -2.46 1.99 27.34
CA GLN A 53 -2.75 0.60 26.97
C GLN A 53 -4.03 0.48 26.14
N ALA A 54 -5.11 1.12 26.60
CA ALA A 54 -6.39 1.15 25.89
C ALA A 54 -6.27 1.83 24.51
N ARG A 55 -5.48 2.90 24.42
CA ARG A 55 -5.24 3.64 23.18
C ARG A 55 -4.43 2.81 22.18
N CYS A 56 -3.37 2.16 22.64
CA CYS A 56 -2.54 1.30 21.81
C CYS A 56 -3.37 0.14 21.25
N LEU A 57 -4.12 -0.55 22.12
CA LEU A 57 -5.00 -1.66 21.74
C LEU A 57 -6.01 -1.27 20.64
N ILE A 58 -6.81 -0.22 20.87
CA ILE A 58 -7.86 0.17 19.92
C ILE A 58 -7.30 0.72 18.60
N ASP A 59 -6.17 1.43 18.65
CA ASP A 59 -5.54 1.96 17.45
C ASP A 59 -4.88 0.85 16.62
N MET A 60 -4.29 -0.16 17.27
CA MET A 60 -3.70 -1.32 16.61
C MET A 60 -4.77 -2.17 15.91
N VAL A 61 -5.86 -2.50 16.60
CA VAL A 61 -6.98 -3.25 16.00
C VAL A 61 -7.61 -2.47 14.84
N ARG A 62 -7.80 -1.15 14.99
CA ARG A 62 -8.37 -0.32 13.91
C ARG A 62 -7.46 -0.28 12.68
N LYS A 63 -6.14 -0.21 12.86
CA LYS A 63 -5.15 -0.23 11.77
C LYS A 63 -5.15 -1.56 10.99
N LYS A 64 -5.55 -2.67 11.62
CA LYS A 64 -5.70 -3.99 10.97
C LYS A 64 -6.99 -4.12 10.15
N GLY A 65 -7.86 -3.12 10.17
CA GLY A 65 -9.02 -3.02 9.28
C GLY A 65 -10.34 -3.46 9.89
N SER A 66 -11.37 -3.51 9.06
CA SER A 66 -12.77 -3.70 9.48
C SER A 66 -13.03 -5.05 10.13
N LYS A 67 -12.46 -6.16 9.59
CA LYS A 67 -12.65 -7.50 10.16
C LYS A 67 -12.05 -7.65 11.58
N ALA A 68 -10.88 -7.06 11.83
CA ALA A 68 -10.27 -7.00 13.15
C ALA A 68 -11.10 -6.13 14.11
N SER A 69 -11.60 -5.01 13.59
CA SER A 69 -12.49 -4.10 14.31
C SER A 69 -13.81 -4.77 14.72
N ASP A 70 -14.43 -5.55 13.84
CA ASP A 70 -15.65 -6.33 14.11
C ASP A 70 -15.42 -7.35 15.23
N LYS A 71 -14.30 -8.10 15.16
CA LYS A 71 -13.93 -9.07 16.20
C LYS A 71 -13.72 -8.43 17.56
N MET A 72 -13.02 -7.29 17.62
CA MET A 72 -12.85 -6.57 18.89
C MET A 72 -14.19 -6.07 19.44
N ILE A 73 -15.09 -5.57 18.59
CA ILE A 73 -16.43 -5.15 19.04
C ILE A 73 -17.20 -6.34 19.65
N ALA A 74 -17.15 -7.51 19.02
CA ALA A 74 -17.78 -8.73 19.53
C ALA A 74 -17.19 -9.15 20.89
N ARG A 75 -15.86 -9.20 21.01
CA ARG A 75 -15.18 -9.53 22.27
C ARG A 75 -15.44 -8.49 23.37
N VAL A 76 -15.55 -7.20 23.03
CA VAL A 76 -15.95 -6.15 23.99
C VAL A 76 -17.38 -6.37 24.47
N GLN A 77 -18.31 -6.76 23.59
CA GLN A 77 -19.69 -7.08 23.98
C GLN A 77 -19.76 -8.29 24.92
N GLU A 78 -18.93 -9.31 24.70
CA GLU A 78 -18.87 -10.51 25.53
C GLU A 78 -18.23 -10.27 26.91
N ARG A 79 -17.16 -9.47 26.96
CA ARG A 79 -16.36 -9.24 28.17
C ARG A 79 -16.88 -8.11 29.04
N ASP A 80 -17.44 -7.06 28.44
CA ASP A 80 -18.01 -5.91 29.16
C ASP A 80 -19.22 -5.33 28.40
N PRO A 81 -20.42 -5.92 28.59
CA PRO A 81 -21.66 -5.42 28.00
C PRO A 81 -21.96 -3.96 28.37
N GLY A 82 -21.58 -3.53 29.59
CA GLY A 82 -21.80 -2.16 30.05
C GLY A 82 -20.92 -1.15 29.31
N LEU A 83 -19.69 -1.53 28.97
CA LEU A 83 -18.81 -0.74 28.11
C LEU A 83 -19.33 -0.69 26.67
N TYR A 84 -19.83 -1.81 26.14
CA TYR A 84 -20.44 -1.89 24.81
C TYR A 84 -21.65 -0.95 24.66
N ASP A 85 -22.55 -0.95 25.65
CA ASP A 85 -23.71 -0.06 25.68
C ASP A 85 -23.29 1.41 25.76
N LYS A 86 -22.27 1.71 26.58
CA LYS A 86 -21.69 3.05 26.72
C LYS A 86 -20.99 3.53 25.46
N MET A 87 -20.45 2.62 24.64
CA MET A 87 -19.86 2.89 23.33
C MET A 87 -20.91 3.24 22.26
N GLY A 88 -22.22 3.13 22.57
CA GLY A 88 -23.31 3.56 21.68
C GLY A 88 -23.53 2.61 20.50
N LEU A 89 -23.23 1.33 20.67
CA LEU A 89 -23.27 0.30 19.62
C LEU A 89 -24.56 -0.56 19.65
N ALA A 90 -25.54 -0.20 20.49
CA ALA A 90 -26.79 -0.96 20.58
C ALA A 90 -27.68 -0.79 19.33
N PRO A 91 -28.22 -1.89 18.77
CA PRO A 91 -29.25 -1.84 17.74
C PRO A 91 -30.60 -1.55 18.40
N THR A 92 -31.31 -0.51 17.96
CA THR A 92 -32.73 -0.33 18.29
C THR A 92 -33.59 -1.40 17.58
N PRO A 93 -34.56 -2.04 18.25
CA PRO A 93 -35.39 -3.06 17.66
C PRO A 93 -36.54 -2.43 16.88
N SER A 94 -36.34 -2.19 15.59
CA SER A 94 -37.39 -2.12 14.55
C SER A 94 -36.76 -1.93 13.17
N SER A 95 -37.26 -2.72 12.21
CA SER A 95 -37.02 -2.64 10.74
C SER A 95 -35.86 -3.50 10.20
N PRO A 96 -36.08 -4.10 9.00
CA PRO A 96 -36.14 -5.55 8.81
C PRO A 96 -34.77 -6.18 8.59
N GLN A 97 -34.68 -7.48 8.90
CA GLN A 97 -33.54 -8.35 8.64
C GLN A 97 -32.93 -8.06 7.26
N LEU A 98 -31.77 -7.39 7.24
CA LEU A 98 -30.92 -7.39 6.06
C LEU A 98 -30.30 -8.80 6.01
N SER A 99 -30.81 -9.56 5.04
CA SER A 99 -30.23 -10.78 4.48
C SER A 99 -28.73 -10.86 4.70
N GLN A 100 -28.30 -12.00 5.25
CA GLN A 100 -26.93 -12.50 5.10
C GLN A 100 -26.59 -12.46 3.61
N GLN A 101 -25.90 -11.41 3.16
CA GLN A 101 -25.07 -11.55 1.99
C GLN A 101 -23.93 -12.44 2.47
N GLU A 102 -24.03 -13.74 2.17
CA GLU A 102 -22.86 -14.60 2.07
C GLU A 102 -21.77 -13.76 1.40
N GLU A 103 -20.61 -13.60 2.06
CA GLU A 103 -19.43 -13.09 1.39
C GLU A 103 -19.23 -13.98 0.17
N GLN A 104 -19.57 -13.46 -1.02
CA GLN A 104 -19.22 -14.16 -2.23
C GLN A 104 -17.71 -14.39 -2.18
N PRO A 105 -17.23 -15.61 -2.46
CA PRO A 105 -15.80 -15.87 -2.47
C PRO A 105 -15.16 -14.80 -3.35
N VAL A 106 -14.14 -14.12 -2.82
CA VAL A 106 -13.37 -13.13 -3.60
C VAL A 106 -12.91 -13.87 -4.86
N SER A 107 -13.58 -13.60 -5.96
CA SER A 107 -13.32 -14.28 -7.21
C SER A 107 -11.90 -13.93 -7.60
N SER A 108 -11.06 -14.94 -7.80
CA SER A 108 -9.72 -14.73 -8.38
C SER A 108 -9.79 -14.27 -9.84
N VAL A 109 -10.99 -14.15 -10.41
CA VAL A 109 -11.24 -13.70 -11.77
C VAL A 109 -11.53 -12.21 -11.73
N LEU A 110 -10.65 -11.42 -12.37
CA LEU A 110 -10.92 -10.01 -12.64
C LEU A 110 -12.16 -9.89 -13.53
N THR A 111 -13.16 -9.17 -13.03
CA THR A 111 -14.35 -8.81 -13.81
C THR A 111 -14.12 -7.45 -14.46
N PRO A 112 -13.92 -7.37 -15.79
CA PRO A 112 -13.79 -6.08 -16.47
C PRO A 112 -15.08 -5.28 -16.34
N SER A 113 -14.95 -3.95 -16.30
CA SER A 113 -16.11 -3.07 -16.42
C SER A 113 -16.78 -3.22 -17.79
N THR A 114 -18.08 -2.96 -17.86
CA THR A 114 -18.83 -3.05 -19.11
C THR A 114 -18.38 -1.97 -20.09
N ASN A 115 -18.49 -2.26 -21.39
CA ASN A 115 -18.20 -1.27 -22.43
C ASN A 115 -19.08 -0.03 -22.31
N ASP A 116 -20.33 -0.19 -21.84
CA ASP A 116 -21.26 0.91 -21.63
C ASP A 116 -20.81 1.80 -20.47
N PHE A 117 -20.37 1.22 -19.35
CA PHE A 117 -19.76 1.97 -18.25
C PHE A 117 -18.53 2.76 -18.73
N LYS A 118 -17.66 2.12 -19.53
CA LYS A 118 -16.48 2.78 -20.09
C LYS A 118 -16.85 3.95 -21.00
N LYS A 119 -17.84 3.78 -21.88
CA LYS A 119 -18.30 4.85 -22.78
C LYS A 119 -18.92 6.01 -22.01
N ASP A 120 -19.80 5.71 -21.06
CA ASP A 120 -20.47 6.72 -20.23
C ASP A 120 -19.47 7.54 -19.39
N ILE A 121 -18.51 6.89 -18.73
CA ILE A 121 -17.53 7.62 -17.91
C ILE A 121 -16.58 8.47 -18.74
N LEU A 122 -16.17 7.99 -19.93
CA LEU A 122 -15.36 8.77 -20.87
C LEU A 122 -16.14 9.94 -21.48
N GLN A 123 -17.45 9.80 -21.71
CA GLN A 123 -18.29 10.91 -22.15
C GLN A 123 -18.45 11.97 -21.06
N ARG A 124 -18.71 11.56 -19.81
CA ARG A 124 -18.97 12.48 -18.70
C ARG A 124 -17.71 13.13 -18.13
N LYS A 125 -16.58 12.43 -18.12
CA LYS A 125 -15.34 12.84 -17.43
C LYS A 125 -14.08 12.66 -18.28
N GLY A 126 -14.20 12.59 -19.60
CA GLY A 126 -13.08 12.29 -20.50
C GLY A 126 -11.89 13.24 -20.36
N SER A 127 -12.12 14.51 -20.04
CA SER A 127 -11.04 15.50 -19.79
C SER A 127 -10.28 15.28 -18.49
N GLU A 128 -10.81 14.50 -17.54
CA GLU A 128 -10.22 14.21 -16.23
C GLU A 128 -9.62 12.78 -16.17
N ILE A 129 -9.71 12.01 -17.25
CA ILE A 129 -9.29 10.61 -17.32
C ILE A 129 -8.12 10.46 -18.28
N TYR A 130 -7.08 9.73 -17.88
CA TYR A 130 -6.00 9.38 -18.80
C TYR A 130 -6.56 8.58 -19.99
N PRO A 131 -6.30 9.03 -21.23
CA PRO A 131 -6.89 8.42 -22.41
C PRO A 131 -6.29 7.01 -22.63
N PRO A 132 -7.12 5.94 -22.58
CA PRO A 132 -6.63 4.59 -22.82
C PRO A 132 -6.35 4.39 -24.31
N MET A 133 -5.27 3.68 -24.64
CA MET A 133 -5.01 3.23 -26.01
C MET A 133 -5.90 2.04 -26.39
N ASP A 134 -6.16 1.89 -27.69
CA ASP A 134 -6.96 0.77 -28.20
C ASP A 134 -6.25 -0.57 -27.95
N LYS A 135 -7.04 -1.59 -27.61
CA LYS A 135 -6.50 -2.90 -27.21
C LYS A 135 -5.73 -3.60 -28.33
N SER A 136 -6.07 -3.35 -29.60
CA SER A 136 -5.49 -4.06 -30.75
C SER A 136 -4.02 -3.72 -31.03
N GLY A 137 -3.54 -2.53 -30.63
CA GLY A 137 -2.18 -2.07 -30.90
C GLY A 137 -1.35 -1.72 -29.66
N ARG A 138 -1.94 -1.82 -28.47
CA ARG A 138 -1.31 -1.39 -27.23
C ARG A 138 -0.34 -2.45 -26.67
N LYS A 139 0.86 -2.00 -26.28
CA LYS A 139 1.92 -2.82 -25.65
C LYS A 139 2.22 -2.34 -24.23
N ARG A 140 1.33 -2.69 -23.30
CA ARG A 140 1.49 -2.36 -21.88
C ARG A 140 2.61 -3.19 -21.27
N LEU A 141 3.55 -2.55 -20.59
CA LEU A 141 4.60 -3.21 -19.83
C LEU A 141 4.47 -2.93 -18.33
N ALA A 142 4.77 -3.94 -17.53
CA ALA A 142 4.95 -3.81 -16.09
C ALA A 142 6.30 -4.40 -15.66
N LEU A 143 6.96 -3.78 -14.68
CA LEU A 143 8.17 -4.29 -14.05
C LEU A 143 7.79 -4.92 -12.70
N LEU A 144 8.23 -6.15 -12.45
CA LEU A 144 8.04 -6.88 -11.20
C LEU A 144 9.39 -7.37 -10.68
N ILE A 145 9.86 -6.80 -9.58
CA ILE A 145 11.10 -7.20 -8.90
C ILE A 145 10.74 -7.75 -7.53
N ASN A 146 11.16 -8.99 -7.25
CA ASN A 146 10.90 -9.66 -5.99
C ASN A 146 12.17 -10.31 -5.42
N ASN A 147 12.67 -9.77 -4.32
CA ASN A 147 13.77 -10.37 -3.58
C ASN A 147 13.18 -11.27 -2.50
N VAL A 148 13.43 -12.57 -2.60
CA VAL A 148 12.90 -13.61 -1.73
C VAL A 148 14.02 -14.21 -0.89
N GLU A 149 15.11 -14.60 -1.55
CA GLU A 149 16.28 -15.21 -0.94
C GLU A 149 17.40 -14.17 -0.84
N PHE A 150 18.02 -14.11 0.33
CA PHE A 150 19.11 -13.20 0.68
C PHE A 150 20.32 -14.02 1.13
N ASP A 151 21.52 -13.44 1.04
CA ASP A 151 22.75 -14.06 1.55
C ASP A 151 22.61 -14.45 3.02
N ASP A 152 21.96 -13.60 3.83
CA ASP A 152 21.53 -13.94 5.18
C ASP A 152 20.22 -14.73 5.14
N LYS A 153 20.30 -16.02 5.49
CA LYS A 153 19.14 -16.92 5.54
C LYS A 153 18.05 -16.48 6.52
N ASN A 154 18.38 -15.65 7.51
CA ASN A 154 17.40 -15.09 8.44
C ASN A 154 16.48 -14.05 7.78
N MET A 155 16.89 -13.52 6.61
CA MET A 155 16.13 -12.54 5.84
C MET A 155 15.25 -13.19 4.76
N LEU A 156 15.12 -14.53 4.74
CA LEU A 156 14.24 -15.22 3.79
C LEU A 156 12.78 -14.75 3.90
N ARG A 157 12.21 -14.26 2.79
CA ARG A 157 10.80 -13.82 2.71
C ARG A 157 9.87 -14.95 2.32
N ARG A 158 9.58 -15.87 3.26
CA ARG A 158 8.70 -17.02 3.01
C ARG A 158 7.32 -16.58 2.53
N GLY A 159 6.86 -17.15 1.42
CA GLY A 159 5.54 -16.85 0.86
C GLY A 159 5.52 -15.69 -0.14
N ALA A 160 6.63 -14.96 -0.29
CA ALA A 160 6.75 -13.89 -1.29
C ALA A 160 6.64 -14.42 -2.73
N GLU A 161 6.85 -15.72 -2.95
CA GLU A 161 6.60 -16.37 -4.25
C GLU A 161 5.12 -16.36 -4.59
N LYS A 162 4.25 -16.52 -3.59
CA LYS A 162 2.79 -16.47 -3.79
C LYS A 162 2.32 -15.07 -4.14
N ASP A 163 2.88 -14.05 -3.48
CA ASP A 163 2.62 -12.66 -3.80
C ASP A 163 3.05 -12.32 -5.23
N GLU A 164 4.21 -12.82 -5.65
CA GLU A 164 4.69 -12.67 -7.03
C GLU A 164 3.75 -13.31 -8.05
N GLU A 165 3.34 -14.57 -7.84
CA GLU A 165 2.40 -15.26 -8.73
C GLU A 165 1.08 -14.50 -8.84
N ASN A 166 0.55 -14.01 -7.72
CA ASN A 166 -0.71 -13.28 -7.67
C ASN A 166 -0.58 -11.92 -8.39
N MET A 167 0.52 -11.20 -8.16
CA MET A 167 0.78 -9.91 -8.81
C MET A 167 1.03 -10.06 -10.31
N GLU A 168 1.78 -11.08 -10.73
CA GLU A 168 2.00 -11.37 -12.15
C GLU A 168 0.67 -11.69 -12.84
N ARG A 169 -0.16 -12.54 -12.23
CA ARG A 169 -1.50 -12.86 -12.76
C ARG A 169 -2.37 -11.61 -12.85
N LEU A 170 -2.44 -10.81 -11.80
CA LEU A 170 -3.22 -9.57 -11.77
C LEU A 170 -2.81 -8.61 -12.91
N LEU A 171 -1.51 -8.38 -13.08
CA LEU A 171 -1.00 -7.48 -14.11
C LEU A 171 -1.28 -8.02 -15.53
N ARG A 172 -1.13 -9.33 -15.74
CA ARG A 172 -1.47 -9.97 -17.03
C ARG A 172 -2.96 -9.87 -17.34
N ASP A 173 -3.81 -10.10 -16.35
CA ASP A 173 -5.28 -9.98 -16.48
C ASP A 173 -5.70 -8.52 -16.76
N LEU A 174 -4.94 -7.52 -16.27
CA LEU A 174 -5.08 -6.09 -16.62
C LEU A 174 -4.49 -5.73 -18.01
N GLY A 175 -3.90 -6.71 -18.70
CA GLY A 175 -3.38 -6.60 -20.05
C GLY A 175 -1.96 -6.04 -20.14
N TYR A 176 -1.12 -6.27 -19.14
CA TYR A 176 0.30 -5.93 -19.16
C TYR A 176 1.16 -7.17 -19.43
N ASP A 177 2.21 -6.99 -20.24
CA ASP A 177 3.32 -7.93 -20.28
C ASP A 177 4.27 -7.64 -19.11
N VAL A 178 4.54 -8.66 -18.31
CA VAL A 178 5.30 -8.52 -17.06
C VAL A 178 6.77 -8.88 -17.30
N VAL A 179 7.65 -7.89 -17.13
CA VAL A 179 9.11 -8.07 -17.06
C VAL A 179 9.46 -8.38 -15.61
N LYS A 180 9.87 -9.63 -15.36
CA LYS A 180 10.05 -10.17 -14.01
C LYS A 180 11.52 -10.41 -13.68
N HIS A 181 11.92 -10.00 -12.49
CA HIS A 181 13.23 -10.29 -11.92
C HIS A 181 13.10 -10.79 -10.48
N ARG A 182 14.02 -11.67 -10.07
CA ARG A 182 14.11 -12.19 -8.72
C ARG A 182 15.51 -12.00 -8.15
N ASN A 183 15.57 -11.77 -6.85
CA ASN A 183 16.81 -11.82 -6.05
C ASN A 183 17.94 -10.95 -6.62
N LEU A 184 17.68 -9.65 -6.80
CA LEU A 184 18.62 -8.67 -7.31
C LEU A 184 19.34 -7.93 -6.17
N SER A 185 20.60 -7.58 -6.40
CA SER A 185 21.30 -6.53 -5.64
C SER A 185 20.66 -5.16 -5.88
N GLY A 186 20.97 -4.19 -5.02
CA GLY A 186 20.57 -2.79 -5.16
C GLY A 186 21.00 -2.17 -6.48
N GLN A 187 22.21 -2.48 -6.93
CA GLN A 187 22.71 -2.05 -8.24
C GLN A 187 21.92 -2.69 -9.38
N GLU A 188 21.69 -4.01 -9.34
CA GLU A 188 20.93 -4.69 -10.39
C GLU A 188 19.47 -4.23 -10.43
N MET A 189 18.87 -3.87 -9.29
CA MET A 189 17.56 -3.22 -9.26
C MET A 189 17.56 -1.87 -9.99
N ASP A 190 18.59 -1.04 -9.79
CA ASP A 190 18.74 0.23 -10.51
C ASP A 190 18.88 0.01 -12.02
N GLU A 191 19.73 -0.94 -12.42
CA GLU A 191 19.93 -1.31 -13.81
C GLU A 191 18.65 -1.85 -14.45
N ALA A 192 17.87 -2.66 -13.74
CA ALA A 192 16.59 -3.18 -14.20
C ALA A 192 15.56 -2.06 -14.43
N VAL A 193 15.44 -1.12 -13.49
CA VAL A 193 14.54 0.06 -13.64
C VAL A 193 14.99 0.95 -14.78
N LYS A 194 16.30 1.19 -14.90
CA LYS A 194 16.88 1.97 -15.99
C LYS A 194 16.69 1.31 -17.34
N ALA A 195 16.89 0.00 -17.46
CA ALA A 195 16.64 -0.74 -18.69
C ALA A 195 15.14 -0.72 -19.04
N PHE A 196 14.27 -0.89 -18.04
CA PHE A 196 12.83 -0.80 -18.21
C PHE A 196 12.40 0.58 -18.72
N SER A 197 12.99 1.68 -18.25
CA SER A 197 12.64 3.03 -18.71
C SER A 197 13.01 3.31 -20.18
N LYS A 198 13.88 2.49 -20.79
CA LYS A 198 14.32 2.63 -22.19
C LYS A 198 13.58 1.73 -23.17
N ARG A 199 12.57 0.98 -22.72
CA ARG A 199 11.78 0.08 -23.57
C ARG A 199 10.96 0.85 -24.60
N GLU A 200 11.06 0.46 -25.86
CA GLU A 200 10.33 1.10 -26.98
C GLU A 200 8.83 0.85 -26.91
N GLU A 201 8.41 -0.26 -26.29
CA GLU A 201 7.01 -0.61 -26.10
C GLU A 201 6.22 0.48 -25.35
N HIS A 202 6.89 1.29 -24.51
CA HIS A 202 6.28 2.42 -23.82
C HIS A 202 5.66 3.45 -24.75
N LEU A 203 6.17 3.59 -25.99
CA LEU A 203 5.57 4.45 -27.01
C LEU A 203 4.14 4.00 -27.36
N LEU A 204 3.92 2.69 -27.36
CA LEU A 204 2.65 2.02 -27.63
C LEU A 204 1.91 1.60 -26.35
N SER A 205 2.35 2.07 -25.18
CA SER A 205 1.64 1.89 -23.92
C SER A 205 0.86 3.14 -23.55
N ASP A 206 -0.22 2.99 -22.79
CA ASP A 206 -0.97 4.08 -22.17
C ASP A 206 -0.65 4.25 -20.68
N SER A 207 0.07 3.31 -20.04
CA SER A 207 0.41 3.32 -18.62
C SER A 207 1.50 2.30 -18.27
N VAL A 208 2.10 2.41 -17.09
CA VAL A 208 3.04 1.38 -16.57
C VAL A 208 2.79 1.07 -15.10
N PHE A 209 3.18 -0.13 -14.71
CA PHE A 209 3.31 -0.55 -13.31
C PHE A 209 4.78 -0.86 -13.00
N VAL A 210 5.25 -0.44 -11.83
CA VAL A 210 6.51 -0.89 -11.24
C VAL A 210 6.21 -1.44 -9.86
N VAL A 211 6.49 -2.72 -9.67
CA VAL A 211 6.23 -3.45 -8.43
C VAL A 211 7.56 -3.92 -7.86
N MET A 212 7.87 -3.51 -6.65
CA MET A 212 9.09 -3.90 -5.94
C MET A 212 8.76 -4.50 -4.58
N MET A 213 9.24 -5.70 -4.33
CA MET A 213 8.95 -6.47 -3.11
C MET A 213 10.26 -6.98 -2.53
N SER A 214 10.63 -6.53 -1.33
CA SER A 214 11.87 -6.90 -0.65
C SER A 214 11.79 -6.54 0.85
N HIS A 215 12.88 -6.73 1.58
CA HIS A 215 13.11 -5.97 2.81
C HIS A 215 13.43 -4.50 2.46
N GLY A 216 13.33 -3.63 3.45
CA GLY A 216 13.59 -2.22 3.23
C GLY A 216 13.89 -1.47 4.52
N GLU A 217 14.37 -0.25 4.31
CA GLU A 217 14.58 0.75 5.33
C GLU A 217 14.04 2.09 4.83
N LEU A 218 14.17 3.15 5.62
CA LEU A 218 13.56 4.42 5.29
C LEU A 218 14.16 4.98 3.99
N GLY A 219 13.35 4.99 2.93
CA GLY A 219 13.73 5.54 1.62
C GLY A 219 14.49 4.58 0.71
N ALA A 220 14.72 3.33 1.12
CA ALA A 220 15.49 2.37 0.35
C ALA A 220 14.96 0.93 0.44
N ILE A 221 15.19 0.18 -0.62
CA ILE A 221 14.85 -1.25 -0.77
C ILE A 221 16.15 -2.05 -0.66
N MET A 222 16.18 -3.09 0.18
CA MET A 222 17.39 -3.90 0.38
C MET A 222 17.60 -4.86 -0.79
N GLY A 223 18.84 -4.94 -1.28
CA GLY A 223 19.28 -5.97 -2.21
C GLY A 223 19.61 -7.28 -1.50
N VAL A 224 19.85 -8.34 -2.27
CA VAL A 224 20.07 -9.69 -1.72
C VAL A 224 21.37 -9.86 -0.94
N HIS A 225 22.34 -8.98 -1.17
CA HIS A 225 23.63 -8.98 -0.48
C HIS A 225 23.65 -8.02 0.72
N TYR A 226 22.49 -7.48 1.13
CA TYR A 226 22.41 -6.55 2.25
C TYR A 226 22.96 -7.18 3.52
N LYS A 227 23.92 -6.48 4.15
CA LYS A 227 24.52 -6.88 5.42
C LYS A 227 24.54 -5.68 6.36
N LYS A 228 23.90 -5.84 7.51
CA LYS A 228 23.87 -4.80 8.54
C LYS A 228 25.29 -4.51 9.03
N GLY A 229 25.70 -3.25 8.95
CA GLY A 229 27.03 -2.80 9.39
C GLY A 229 28.10 -2.81 8.29
N ASP A 230 27.77 -3.20 7.05
CA ASP A 230 28.65 -3.01 5.91
C ASP A 230 28.72 -1.51 5.52
N PRO A 231 29.92 -0.93 5.32
CA PRO A 231 30.04 0.44 4.80
C PRO A 231 29.48 0.61 3.38
N ASN A 232 29.43 -0.46 2.59
CA ASN A 232 28.86 -0.48 1.24
C ASN A 232 27.53 -1.25 1.27
N LEU A 233 26.49 -0.61 1.81
CA LEU A 233 25.16 -1.22 1.91
C LEU A 233 24.61 -1.55 0.52
N ASP A 234 24.18 -2.80 0.35
CA ASP A 234 23.47 -3.25 -0.85
C ASP A 234 22.01 -2.79 -0.80
N ILE A 235 21.79 -1.54 -1.20
CA ILE A 235 20.49 -0.87 -1.16
C ILE A 235 20.16 -0.19 -2.49
N PHE A 236 18.87 -0.12 -2.79
CA PHE A 236 18.32 0.62 -3.92
C PHE A 236 17.49 1.81 -3.40
N PRO A 237 17.92 3.06 -3.65
CA PRO A 237 17.17 4.25 -3.28
C PRO A 237 15.85 4.35 -4.06
N ILE A 238 14.72 4.49 -3.37
CA ILE A 238 13.39 4.55 -3.99
C ILE A 238 13.27 5.73 -4.98
N ASN A 239 13.95 6.85 -4.70
CA ASN A 239 13.99 8.02 -5.59
C ASN A 239 14.56 7.74 -6.98
N ASN A 240 15.34 6.65 -7.14
CA ASN A 240 15.86 6.26 -8.45
C ASN A 240 14.72 5.82 -9.39
N ILE A 241 13.63 5.24 -8.87
CA ILE A 241 12.45 4.89 -9.68
C ILE A 241 11.88 6.14 -10.36
N PHE A 242 11.64 7.18 -9.57
CA PHE A 242 11.12 8.46 -10.07
C PHE A 242 12.11 9.09 -11.03
N THR A 243 13.39 9.11 -10.68
CA THR A 243 14.46 9.66 -11.54
C THR A 243 14.47 8.98 -12.91
N HIS A 244 14.47 7.65 -12.98
CA HIS A 244 14.55 6.92 -14.25
C HIS A 244 13.28 7.04 -15.10
N LEU A 245 12.12 7.21 -14.48
CA LEU A 245 10.80 7.25 -15.16
C LEU A 245 10.23 8.66 -15.34
N ASN A 246 10.95 9.69 -14.92
CA ASN A 246 10.52 11.07 -15.03
C ASN A 246 10.47 11.55 -16.49
N THR A 247 9.92 12.76 -16.70
CA THR A 247 9.74 13.37 -18.04
C THR A 247 11.06 13.48 -18.81
N GLU A 248 12.17 13.72 -18.11
CA GLU A 248 13.50 13.91 -18.70
C GLU A 248 14.11 12.59 -19.19
N ASN A 249 14.02 11.54 -18.37
CA ASN A 249 14.69 10.27 -18.59
C ASN A 249 13.83 9.24 -19.34
N CYS A 250 12.49 9.37 -19.32
CA CYS A 250 11.56 8.47 -19.98
C CYS A 250 10.48 9.21 -20.77
N LYS A 251 10.87 9.79 -21.90
CA LYS A 251 9.97 10.58 -22.77
C LYS A 251 8.74 9.80 -23.27
N ALA A 252 8.87 8.47 -23.43
CA ALA A 252 7.78 7.61 -23.88
C ALA A 252 6.60 7.53 -22.89
N LEU A 253 6.80 7.91 -21.62
CA LEU A 253 5.82 7.87 -20.54
C LEU A 253 5.33 9.24 -20.06
N ILE A 254 5.61 10.30 -20.83
CA ILE A 254 5.09 11.64 -20.58
C ILE A 254 3.56 11.64 -20.66
N ASN A 255 2.87 12.23 -19.68
CA ASN A 255 1.41 12.30 -19.59
C ASN A 255 0.72 10.92 -19.49
N LYS A 256 1.47 9.88 -19.11
CA LYS A 256 0.97 8.53 -18.90
C LYS A 256 1.12 8.15 -17.42
N PRO A 257 0.12 7.53 -16.79
CA PRO A 257 0.20 7.19 -15.37
C PRO A 257 1.26 6.12 -15.13
N LYS A 258 2.08 6.37 -14.11
CA LYS A 258 3.18 5.55 -13.62
C LYS A 258 2.82 5.08 -12.21
N VAL A 259 2.31 3.86 -12.10
CA VAL A 259 1.86 3.28 -10.83
C VAL A 259 3.01 2.50 -10.20
N ILE A 260 3.43 2.91 -9.00
CA ILE A 260 4.53 2.29 -8.27
C ILE A 260 3.95 1.59 -7.03
N LEU A 261 4.20 0.30 -6.88
CA LEU A 261 3.77 -0.50 -5.73
C LEU A 261 5.03 -1.01 -5.02
N ILE A 262 5.21 -0.65 -3.75
CA ILE A 262 6.38 -1.07 -2.97
C ILE A 262 5.91 -1.81 -1.73
N GLN A 263 6.25 -3.10 -1.64
CA GLN A 263 6.12 -3.90 -0.42
C GLN A 263 7.51 -4.04 0.18
N ALA A 264 7.85 -3.14 1.10
CA ALA A 264 9.12 -3.18 1.82
C ALA A 264 8.97 -2.52 3.19
N CYS A 265 9.67 -3.07 4.19
CA CYS A 265 9.75 -2.44 5.50
C CYS A 265 10.39 -1.04 5.38
N ARG A 266 10.10 -0.14 6.32
CA ARG A 266 10.72 1.20 6.38
C ARG A 266 11.69 1.38 7.53
N GLY A 267 11.87 0.35 8.37
CA GLY A 267 12.64 0.40 9.61
C GLY A 267 12.03 1.33 10.68
N GLY A 268 11.88 0.84 11.92
CA GLY A 268 11.63 1.65 13.12
C GLY A 268 10.26 2.36 13.25
N LYS A 269 9.72 2.34 14.48
CA LYS A 269 8.43 2.89 14.96
C LYS A 269 7.96 4.18 14.25
N ASP A 270 6.65 4.19 13.96
CA ASP A 270 5.85 5.25 13.32
C ASP A 270 5.90 5.35 11.78
N GLY A 271 4.90 4.71 11.15
CA GLY A 271 4.59 4.86 9.73
C GLY A 271 4.23 6.31 9.39
N SER A 272 5.23 7.10 8.97
CA SER A 272 5.04 8.44 8.42
C SER A 272 4.77 8.38 6.90
N VAL A 273 3.87 9.23 6.44
CA VAL A 273 3.45 9.32 5.03
C VAL A 273 4.37 10.29 4.28
N TRP A 274 4.88 9.89 3.13
CA TRP A 274 5.46 10.84 2.18
C TRP A 274 4.33 11.46 1.36
N VAL A 275 4.14 12.78 1.47
CA VAL A 275 3.31 13.57 0.55
C VAL A 275 4.28 14.39 -0.29
N SER A 276 4.32 14.16 -1.60
CA SER A 276 5.06 15.01 -2.54
C SER A 276 4.06 15.91 -3.26
N ASP A 277 3.89 17.12 -2.74
CA ASP A 277 3.21 18.21 -3.44
C ASP A 277 4.28 19.12 -4.07
N ALA A 278 4.67 18.81 -5.31
CA ALA A 278 5.59 19.67 -6.04
C ALA A 278 4.87 20.92 -6.57
N VAL A 279 4.97 22.04 -5.85
CA VAL A 279 4.74 23.39 -6.41
C VAL A 279 6.08 24.12 -6.47
N PRO A 280 6.71 24.30 -7.64
CA PRO A 280 7.88 25.16 -7.74
C PRO A 280 7.43 26.61 -7.92
N GLY A 281 7.48 27.37 -6.83
CA GLY A 281 7.28 28.82 -6.84
C GLY A 281 8.52 29.54 -6.32
N SER A 282 9.50 29.80 -7.18
CA SER A 282 10.28 31.04 -7.07
C SER A 282 10.50 31.60 -8.47
N SER A 283 9.89 32.76 -8.69
CA SER A 283 9.97 33.58 -9.87
C SER A 283 11.38 34.13 -10.02
N LEU A 284 12.06 33.79 -11.12
CA LEU A 284 13.08 34.65 -11.70
C LEU A 284 12.61 35.02 -13.11
N ASP A 285 12.17 36.27 -13.18
CA ASP A 285 11.84 37.01 -14.39
C ASP A 285 13.12 37.25 -15.18
N LEU A 286 13.23 36.60 -16.34
CA LEU A 286 14.15 36.98 -17.40
C LEU A 286 13.36 36.86 -18.71
N GLY A 287 12.79 37.99 -19.12
CA GLY A 287 12.07 38.14 -20.38
C GLY A 287 12.98 37.86 -21.58
N LEU A 288 12.49 36.98 -22.46
CA LEU A 288 12.83 36.90 -23.89
C LEU A 288 11.79 36.01 -24.58
N GLU A 289 11.09 36.58 -25.56
CA GLU A 289 10.05 35.92 -26.36
C GLU A 289 10.67 35.01 -27.45
N SER A 290 10.19 33.77 -27.57
CA SER A 290 9.68 33.12 -28.81
C SER A 290 9.68 31.58 -28.72
N ASP A 291 8.57 31.02 -29.22
CA ASP A 291 8.23 29.65 -29.64
C ASP A 291 8.46 28.42 -28.74
N SER A 292 7.33 27.92 -28.21
CA SER A 292 6.99 26.49 -27.99
C SER A 292 7.73 25.65 -26.93
N PHE A 293 8.35 26.26 -25.92
CA PHE A 293 8.81 25.51 -24.74
C PHE A 293 7.69 25.33 -23.71
N ARG A 294 6.94 24.20 -23.79
CA ARG A 294 6.13 23.75 -22.64
C ARG A 294 7.10 23.35 -21.52
N ARG A 295 7.20 24.17 -20.46
CA ARG A 295 7.80 23.75 -19.19
C ARG A 295 6.91 22.64 -18.62
N GLU A 296 7.32 21.38 -18.80
CA GLU A 296 6.66 20.25 -18.16
C GLU A 296 7.31 19.97 -16.80
N HIS A 297 6.48 19.61 -15.81
CA HIS A 297 6.97 19.23 -14.49
C HIS A 297 7.89 18.01 -14.60
N LYS A 298 9.01 18.05 -13.87
CA LYS A 298 10.03 16.99 -13.91
C LYS A 298 9.43 15.65 -13.49
N GLU A 299 8.69 15.63 -12.39
CA GLU A 299 7.98 14.46 -11.88
C GLU A 299 6.47 14.70 -11.93
N LYS A 300 5.77 13.95 -12.79
CA LYS A 300 4.32 14.03 -12.95
C LYS A 300 3.73 12.67 -13.32
N ASP A 301 2.43 12.53 -13.07
CA ASP A 301 1.63 11.33 -13.34
C ASP A 301 2.08 10.09 -12.56
N PHE A 302 2.69 10.28 -11.39
CA PHE A 302 3.10 9.20 -10.49
C PHE A 302 2.06 8.99 -9.39
N ILE A 303 1.82 7.72 -9.05
CA ILE A 303 1.18 7.34 -7.80
C ILE A 303 2.00 6.21 -7.17
N SER A 304 2.31 6.33 -5.89
CA SER A 304 3.04 5.32 -5.14
C SER A 304 2.22 4.80 -3.98
N LEU A 305 2.09 3.48 -3.89
CA LEU A 305 1.45 2.78 -2.77
C LEU A 305 2.53 1.96 -2.07
N LEU A 306 2.88 2.38 -0.86
CA LEU A 306 3.90 1.72 -0.05
C LEU A 306 3.23 0.98 1.10
N SER A 307 3.53 -0.30 1.23
CA SER A 307 3.10 -1.15 2.33
C SER A 307 4.32 -1.53 3.16
N CYS A 308 4.21 -1.31 4.47
CA CYS A 308 5.32 -1.37 5.43
C CYS A 308 5.02 -2.30 6.60
N THR A 309 3.94 -3.08 6.52
CA THR A 309 3.58 -4.05 7.55
C THR A 309 4.64 -5.15 7.59
N PRO A 310 5.26 -5.42 8.76
CA PRO A 310 6.12 -6.58 8.93
C PRO A 310 5.37 -7.84 8.49
N GLY A 311 6.04 -8.69 7.71
CA GLY A 311 5.52 -9.97 7.23
C GLY A 311 5.92 -11.13 8.13
#